data_AF-A0A353KW53-F1
#
_entry.id   AF-A0A353KW53-F1
#
_cell.length_a   1.000
_cell.length_b   1.000
_cell.length_c   1.000
_cell.angle_alpha   90.00
_cell.angle_beta   90.00
_cell.angle_gamma   90.00
#
_symmetry.space_group_name_H-M   'P 1'
#
loop_
_entity.id
_entity.type
_entity.pdbx_description
1 polymer ?
#
loop_
_entity_poly.entity_id
_entity_poly.type
_entity_poly.pdbx_seq_one_letter_code
_entity_poly.pdbx_strand_id
1 'polypeptide(L)'
;MNKDELILSLKTNIDKLKSLYEQVKHENQVLLNEKKSIEEKLQNNVSKNDELEQKYSSLKVAKAVLSTNTEDVSEAKQRINILVREIDKCIALLNK
;
A
#
# COMPACT_ATOMS: atom_id res chain seq x y z
N MET A 1 17.45 53.53 22.60
CA MET A 1 18.08 52.66 21.60
C MET A 1 18.54 53.51 20.44
N ASN A 2 19.82 53.45 20.09
CA ASN A 2 20.35 54.12 18.90
C ASN A 2 19.86 53.38 17.62
N LYS A 3 19.76 54.08 16.49
CA LYS A 3 19.42 53.47 15.18
C LYS A 3 20.30 52.26 14.86
N ASP A 4 21.58 52.32 15.23
CA ASP A 4 22.53 51.23 14.99
C ASP A 4 22.18 49.95 15.78
N GLU A 5 21.71 50.08 17.03
CA GLU A 5 21.26 48.95 17.85
C GLU A 5 20.00 48.31 17.25
N LEU A 6 19.08 49.14 16.74
CA LEU A 6 17.86 48.68 16.07
C LEU A 6 18.20 47.86 14.81
N ILE A 7 19.10 48.35 13.98
CA ILE A 7 19.55 47.67 12.75
C ILE A 7 20.24 46.35 13.09
N LEU A 8 21.10 46.31 14.12
CA LEU A 8 21.75 45.08 14.56
C LEU A 8 20.74 44.05 15.05
N SER A 9 19.78 44.46 15.89
CA SER A 9 18.74 43.53 16.39
C SER A 9 17.89 42.95 15.25
N LEU A 10 17.58 43.77 14.25
CA LEU A 10 16.79 43.35 13.10
C LEU A 10 17.56 42.33 12.24
N LYS A 11 18.85 42.56 12.00
CA LYS A 11 19.72 41.59 11.32
C LYS A 11 19.75 40.26 12.06
N THR A 12 19.98 40.28 13.38
CA THR A 12 19.99 39.05 14.19
C THR A 12 18.67 38.30 14.11
N ASN A 13 17.54 39.00 14.14
CA ASN A 13 16.22 38.37 14.02
C ASN A 13 15.99 37.77 12.63
N ILE A 14 16.44 38.44 11.56
CA ILE A 14 16.35 37.93 10.19
C ILE A 14 17.22 36.68 10.01
N ASP A 15 18.46 36.70 10.52
CA ASP A 15 19.36 35.56 10.44
C ASP A 15 18.81 34.36 11.23
N LYS A 16 18.24 34.61 12.41
CA LYS A 16 17.56 33.59 13.20
C LYS A 16 16.35 33.01 12.47
N LEU A 17 15.52 33.87 11.87
CA LEU A 17 14.35 33.44 11.09
C LEU A 17 14.77 32.58 9.90
N LYS A 18 15.83 32.98 9.18
CA LYS A 18 16.38 32.22 8.06
C LYS A 18 16.88 30.85 8.50
N SER A 19 17.60 30.79 9.63
CA SER A 19 18.09 29.51 10.19
C SER A 19 16.94 28.57 10.55
N LEU A 20 15.89 29.09 11.22
CA LEU A 20 14.72 28.29 11.57
C LEU A 20 13.96 27.81 10.33
N TYR A 21 13.83 28.67 9.32
CA TYR A 21 13.20 28.31 8.06
C TYR A 21 13.94 27.17 7.35
N GLU A 22 15.26 27.26 7.22
CA GLU A 22 16.05 26.20 6.58
C GLU A 22 16.00 24.89 7.37
N GLN A 23 15.98 24.96 8.72
CA GLN A 23 15.80 23.78 9.56
C GLN A 23 14.46 23.11 9.30
N VAL A 24 13.35 23.85 9.38
CA VAL A 24 12.00 23.30 9.17
C VAL A 24 11.84 22.76 7.74
N LYS A 25 12.42 23.45 6.75
CA LYS A 25 12.42 23.00 5.35
C LYS A 25 13.18 21.68 5.20
N HIS A 26 14.32 21.53 5.86
CA HIS A 26 15.08 20.28 5.84
C HIS A 26 14.31 19.14 6.52
N GLU A 27 13.76 19.38 7.72
CA GLU A 27 12.94 18.40 8.44
C GLU A 27 11.73 17.95 7.60
N ASN A 28 11.03 18.88 6.96
CA ASN A 28 9.92 18.56 6.06
C ASN A 28 10.37 17.67 4.89
N GLN A 29 11.51 17.98 4.26
CA GLN A 29 12.03 17.17 3.17
C GLN A 29 12.39 15.74 3.62
N VAL A 30 12.96 15.59 4.82
CA VAL A 30 13.25 14.28 5.41
C VAL A 30 11.95 13.50 5.64
N LEU A 31 10.95 14.12 6.28
CA LEU A 31 9.66 13.49 6.55
C LEU A 31 8.92 13.08 5.27
N LEU A 32 8.99 13.90 4.20
CA LEU A 32 8.41 13.56 2.90
C LEU A 32 9.08 12.32 2.28
N ASN A 33 10.40 12.21 2.40
CA ASN A 33 11.15 11.06 1.89
C ASN A 33 10.82 9.79 2.71
N GLU A 34 10.75 9.90 4.04
CA GLU A 34 10.36 8.78 4.90
C GLU A 34 8.94 8.32 4.62
N LYS A 35 7.99 9.26 4.50
CA LYS A 35 6.60 8.96 4.14
C LYS A 35 6.54 8.17 2.83
N LYS A 36 7.23 8.64 1.78
CA LYS A 36 7.28 7.95 0.49
C LYS A 36 7.84 6.54 0.62
N SER A 37 8.93 6.35 1.38
CA SER A 37 9.51 5.01 1.60
C SER A 37 8.55 4.07 2.34
N ILE A 38 7.80 4.58 3.31
CA ILE A 38 6.79 3.80 4.04
C ILE A 38 5.63 3.42 3.13
N GLU A 39 5.14 4.35 2.30
CA GLU A 39 4.06 4.10 1.33
C GLU A 39 4.47 3.01 0.32
N GLU A 40 5.69 3.06 -0.21
CA GLU A 40 6.23 2.04 -1.12
C GLU A 40 6.32 0.65 -0.45
N LYS A 41 6.83 0.61 0.80
CA LYS A 41 6.89 -0.64 1.57
C LYS A 41 5.50 -1.20 1.87
N LEU A 42 4.54 -0.34 2.21
CA LEU A 42 3.17 -0.73 2.46
C LEU A 42 2.56 -1.34 1.21
N GLN A 43 2.69 -0.67 0.06
CA GLN A 43 2.18 -1.19 -1.21
C GLN A 43 2.77 -2.56 -1.56
N ASN A 44 4.09 -2.74 -1.39
CA ASN A 44 4.74 -4.02 -1.63
C ASN A 44 4.22 -5.13 -0.69
N ASN A 45 4.03 -4.81 0.60
CA ASN A 45 3.49 -5.76 1.57
C ASN A 45 2.04 -6.14 1.27
N VAL A 46 1.21 -5.19 0.84
CA VAL A 46 -0.17 -5.45 0.40
C VAL A 46 -0.17 -6.40 -0.79
N SER A 47 0.61 -6.12 -1.84
CA SER A 47 0.72 -7.02 -2.99
C SER A 47 1.17 -8.43 -2.59
N LYS A 48 2.16 -8.52 -1.70
CA LYS A 48 2.65 -9.81 -1.21
C LYS A 48 1.60 -10.56 -0.39
N ASN A 49 0.79 -9.84 0.40
CA ASN A 49 -0.32 -10.42 1.15
C ASN A 49 -1.37 -10.99 0.19
N ASP A 50 -1.77 -10.23 -0.82
CA ASP A 50 -2.75 -10.66 -1.83
C ASP A 50 -2.27 -11.91 -2.57
N GLU A 51 -0.98 -11.96 -2.95
CA GLU A 51 -0.39 -13.16 -3.56
C GLU A 51 -0.43 -14.37 -2.62
N LEU A 52 -0.16 -14.17 -1.32
CA LEU A 52 -0.20 -15.24 -0.34
C LEU A 52 -1.62 -15.73 -0.10
N GLU A 53 -2.60 -14.84 -0.06
CA GLU A 53 -4.02 -15.19 0.04
C GLU A 53 -4.49 -16.01 -1.17
N GLN A 54 -4.08 -15.64 -2.38
CA GLN A 54 -4.38 -16.41 -3.59
C GLN A 54 -3.75 -17.81 -3.56
N LYS A 55 -2.46 -17.90 -3.16
CA LYS A 55 -1.75 -19.18 -3.03
C LYS A 55 -2.40 -20.06 -1.95
N TYR A 56 -2.79 -19.47 -0.83
CA TYR A 56 -3.48 -20.17 0.25
C TYR A 56 -4.85 -20.68 -0.18
N SER A 57 -5.65 -19.85 -0.88
CA SER A 57 -6.94 -20.26 -1.42
C SER A 57 -6.79 -21.41 -2.41
N SER A 58 -5.81 -21.34 -3.31
CA SER A 58 -5.50 -22.42 -4.25
C SER A 58 -5.11 -23.71 -3.54
N LEU A 59 -4.28 -23.61 -2.49
CA LEU A 59 -3.89 -24.75 -1.67
C LEU A 59 -5.09 -25.36 -0.92
N LYS A 60 -6.00 -24.53 -0.39
CA LYS A 60 -7.24 -25.00 0.27
C LYS A 60 -8.10 -25.79 -0.72
N VAL A 61 -8.26 -25.29 -1.95
CA VAL A 61 -9.01 -25.99 -3.00
C VAL A 61 -8.32 -27.31 -3.38
N ALA A 62 -7.00 -27.30 -3.60
CA ALA A 62 -6.26 -28.52 -3.93
C ALA A 62 -6.40 -29.57 -2.82
N LYS A 63 -6.31 -29.16 -1.55
CA LYS A 63 -6.53 -30.03 -0.40
C LYS A 63 -7.95 -30.58 -0.37
N ALA A 64 -8.95 -29.76 -0.64
CA ALA A 64 -10.35 -30.19 -0.66
C ALA A 64 -10.66 -31.18 -1.79
N VAL A 65 -10.02 -31.03 -2.95
CA VAL A 65 -10.13 -31.97 -4.09
C VAL A 65 -9.44 -33.31 -3.78
N LEU A 66 -8.33 -33.29 -3.04
CA LEU A 66 -7.59 -34.49 -2.64
C LEU A 66 -8.14 -35.13 -1.34
N SER A 67 -9.04 -34.44 -0.64
CA SER A 67 -9.63 -34.89 0.63
C SER A 67 -10.64 -36.01 0.36
N THR A 68 -10.58 -37.07 1.15
CA THR A 68 -11.61 -38.13 1.19
C THR A 68 -12.81 -37.75 2.05
N ASN A 69 -12.82 -36.56 2.66
CA ASN A 69 -13.95 -36.04 3.43
C ASN A 69 -15.00 -35.42 2.48
N THR A 70 -16.25 -35.84 2.64
CA THR A 70 -17.37 -35.48 1.77
C THR A 70 -17.76 -34.01 1.80
N GLU A 71 -17.55 -33.32 2.92
CA GLU A 71 -17.83 -31.87 3.06
C GLU A 71 -16.86 -31.01 2.24
N ASP A 72 -15.55 -31.30 2.33
CA ASP A 72 -14.52 -30.59 1.56
C ASP A 72 -14.72 -30.75 0.04
N VAL A 73 -15.09 -31.96 -0.40
CA VAL A 73 -15.39 -32.27 -1.82
C VAL A 73 -16.60 -31.48 -2.31
N SER A 74 -17.59 -31.25 -1.44
CA SER A 74 -18.78 -30.46 -1.76
C SER A 74 -18.44 -28.97 -1.92
N GLU A 75 -17.65 -28.40 -1.01
CA GLU A 75 -17.19 -27.00 -1.09
C GLU A 75 -16.35 -26.79 -2.36
N ALA A 76 -15.46 -27.73 -2.70
CA ALA A 76 -14.66 -27.69 -3.93
C ALA A 76 -15.51 -27.73 -5.20
N LYS A 77 -16.50 -28.63 -5.28
CA LYS A 77 -17.45 -28.69 -6.41
C LYS A 77 -18.23 -27.39 -6.58
N GLN A 78 -18.66 -26.77 -5.48
CA GLN A 78 -19.43 -25.53 -5.54
C GLN A 78 -18.58 -24.38 -6.10
N ARG A 79 -17.31 -24.26 -5.68
CA ARG A 79 -16.38 -23.26 -6.21
C ARG A 79 -16.05 -23.48 -7.69
N ILE A 80 -15.83 -24.73 -8.12
CA ILE A 80 -15.60 -25.06 -9.53
C ILE A 80 -16.80 -24.63 -10.39
N ASN A 81 -18.03 -24.89 -9.92
CA ASN A 81 -19.23 -24.48 -10.64
C ASN A 81 -19.37 -22.96 -10.77
N ILE A 82 -18.91 -22.18 -9.80
CA ILE A 82 -18.90 -20.71 -9.90
C ILE A 82 -17.90 -20.27 -10.97
N LEU A 83 -16.68 -20.82 -10.95
CA LEU A 83 -15.65 -20.51 -11.95
C LEU A 83 -16.07 -20.88 -13.38
N VAL A 84 -16.72 -22.03 -13.57
CA VAL A 84 -17.25 -22.43 -14.89
C VAL A 84 -18.30 -21.43 -15.39
N ARG A 85 -19.18 -20.95 -14.51
CA ARG A 85 -20.19 -19.93 -14.89
C ARG A 85 -19.58 -18.58 -15.24
N GLU A 86 -18.47 -18.20 -14.60
CA GLU A 86 -17.73 -16.99 -14.98
C GLU A 86 -17.05 -17.15 -16.34
N ILE A 87 -16.47 -18.32 -16.62
CA ILE A 87 -15.91 -18.65 -17.93
C ILE A 87 -17.01 -18.59 -19.01
N ASP A 88 -18.18 -19.20 -18.78
CA ASP A 88 -19.29 -19.16 -19.72
C ASP A 88 -19.78 -17.72 -19.98
N LYS A 89 -19.82 -16.87 -18.95
CA LYS A 89 -20.13 -15.43 -19.10
C LYS A 89 -19.10 -14.70 -19.95
N CYS A 90 -17.81 -14.96 -19.73
CA CYS A 90 -16.74 -14.38 -20.54
C CYS A 90 -16.79 -14.86 -22.00
N ILE A 91 -17.07 -16.16 -22.24
CA ILE A 91 -17.24 -16.72 -23.58
C ILE A 91 -18.44 -16.07 -24.28
N ALA A 92 -19.57 -15.89 -23.60
CA ALA A 92 -20.76 -15.25 -24.15
C ALA A 92 -20.52 -13.77 -24.53
N LEU A 93 -19.67 -13.07 -23.78
CA LEU A 93 -19.25 -11.69 -24.09
C LEU A 93 -18.30 -11.62 -25.30
N LEU A 94 -17.51 -12.68 -25.57
CA LEU A 94 -16.60 -12.77 -26.71
C LEU A 94 -17.27 -13.23 -28.01
N ASN A 95 -18.37 -13.99 -27.91
CA ASN A 95 -19.15 -14.47 -29.05
C ASN A 95 -20.25 -13.48 -29.51
N LYS A 96 -20.10 -12.21 -29.14
CA LYS A 96 -20.99 -11.11 -29.51
C LYS A 96 -20.18 -10.06 -30.27
#